data_AF-A0A528N607-F1
#
_entry.id   AF-A0A528N607-F1
#
_cell.length_a   1.000
_cell.length_b   1.000
_cell.length_c   1.000
_cell.angle_alpha   90.00
_cell.angle_beta   90.00
_cell.angle_gamma   90.00
#
_symmetry.space_group_name_H-M   'P 1'
#
loop_
_entity.id
_entity.type
_entity.pdbx_description
1 polymer ?
#
loop_
_entity_poly.entity_id
_entity_poly.type
_entity_poly.pdbx_seq_one_letter_code
_entity_poly.pdbx_strand_id
1 'polypeptide(L)'
;IVGFVFNFTAWARHLFAIGGNEEAARLTGVPVDWIKFQAYLFSAFTASIASLLLLGYNGSAINAMGQGYELRVIAATVIGGASLMGGAGTAFGAVIGSAFLEVIRNA
;
A
#
# COMPACT_ATOMS: atom_id res chain seq x y z
N ILE A 1 8.25 0.98 -11.37
CA ILE A 1 6.98 0.29 -11.69
C ILE A 1 5.85 0.80 -10.81
N VAL A 2 5.85 0.56 -9.48
CA VAL A 2 4.77 1.01 -8.56
C VAL A 2 4.58 2.54 -8.54
N GLY A 3 5.66 3.32 -8.48
CA GLY A 3 5.59 4.79 -8.57
C GLY A 3 5.07 5.32 -9.91
N PHE A 4 5.17 4.54 -10.99
CA PHE A 4 4.67 4.91 -12.33
C PHE A 4 3.18 4.56 -12.49
N VAL A 5 2.74 3.43 -11.91
CA VAL A 5 1.33 3.02 -11.87
C VAL A 5 0.49 4.01 -11.05
N PHE A 6 1.00 4.46 -9.90
CA PHE A 6 0.26 5.39 -9.04
C PHE A 6 0.31 6.86 -9.48
N ASN A 7 1.35 7.32 -10.20
CA ASN A 7 1.44 8.74 -10.59
C ASN A 7 0.68 9.10 -11.88
N PHE A 8 0.36 8.15 -12.77
CA PHE A 8 -0.14 8.50 -14.11
C PHE A 8 -1.29 7.65 -14.68
N THR A 9 -1.92 6.78 -13.89
CA THR A 9 -3.07 5.99 -14.40
C THR A 9 -4.41 6.61 -13.98
N ALA A 10 -5.40 6.52 -14.87
CA ALA A 10 -6.79 6.92 -14.56
C ALA A 10 -7.33 6.19 -13.31
N TRP A 11 -6.89 4.94 -13.11
CA TRP A 11 -7.17 4.13 -11.94
C TRP A 11 -6.76 4.80 -10.61
N ALA A 12 -5.56 5.38 -10.55
CA ALA A 12 -5.09 6.06 -9.35
C ALA A 12 -5.96 7.28 -8.99
N ARG A 13 -6.39 8.07 -9.98
CA ARG A 13 -7.28 9.22 -9.74
C ARG A 13 -8.62 8.81 -9.15
N HIS A 14 -9.20 7.71 -9.64
CA HIS A 14 -10.42 7.17 -9.05
C HIS A 14 -10.18 6.65 -7.63
N LEU A 15 -9.03 6.03 -7.38
CA LEU A 15 -8.65 5.57 -6.04
C LEU A 15 -8.51 6.74 -5.05
N PHE A 16 -7.89 7.86 -5.46
CA PHE A 16 -7.82 9.08 -4.65
C PHE A 16 -9.20 9.72 -4.43
N ALA A 17 -10.05 9.75 -5.46
CA ALA A 17 -11.41 10.27 -5.33
C ALA A 17 -12.25 9.45 -4.33
N ILE A 18 -12.18 8.11 -4.41
CA ILE A 18 -12.82 7.20 -3.45
C ILE A 18 -12.26 7.41 -2.04
N GLY A 19 -10.94 7.59 -1.92
CA GLY A 19 -10.27 7.83 -0.64
C GLY A 19 -10.63 9.16 0.02
N GLY A 20 -10.99 10.20 -0.75
CA GLY A 20 -11.43 11.49 -0.19
C GLY A 20 -12.90 11.48 0.21
N ASN A 21 -13.78 10.98 -0.68
CA ASN A 21 -15.20 10.81 -0.38
C ASN A 21 -15.80 9.72 -1.30
N GLU A 22 -16.05 8.56 -0.72
CA GLU A 22 -16.61 7.41 -1.42
C GLU A 22 -18.02 7.67 -1.98
N GLU A 23 -18.86 8.39 -1.24
CA GLU A 23 -20.24 8.67 -1.63
C GLU A 23 -20.27 9.63 -2.82
N ALA A 24 -19.43 10.67 -2.79
CA ALA A 24 -19.26 11.59 -3.93
C ALA A 24 -18.67 10.90 -5.17
N ALA A 25 -17.73 9.96 -4.99
CA ALA A 25 -17.19 9.17 -6.10
C ALA A 25 -18.26 8.29 -6.75
N ARG A 26 -19.16 7.71 -5.96
CA ARG A 26 -20.29 6.90 -6.47
C ARG A 26 -21.29 7.74 -7.26
N LEU A 27 -21.63 8.93 -6.75
CA LEU A 27 -22.53 9.87 -7.42
C LEU A 27 -21.98 10.42 -8.74
N THR A 28 -20.65 10.44 -8.91
CA THR A 28 -19.97 10.85 -10.15
C THR A 28 -19.79 9.71 -11.16
N GLY A 29 -20.37 8.52 -10.91
CA GLY A 29 -20.36 7.37 -11.83
C GLY A 29 -19.08 6.53 -11.75
N VAL A 30 -18.24 6.71 -10.73
CA VAL A 30 -17.06 5.86 -10.53
C VAL A 30 -17.50 4.49 -10.00
N PRO A 31 -17.07 3.36 -10.61
CA PRO A 31 -17.39 2.03 -10.14
C PRO A 31 -16.57 1.69 -8.88
N VAL A 32 -16.98 2.24 -7.73
CA VAL A 32 -16.27 2.16 -6.44
C VAL A 32 -15.90 0.71 -6.08
N ASP A 33 -16.86 -0.21 -6.16
CA ASP A 33 -16.66 -1.60 -5.74
C ASP A 33 -15.59 -2.31 -6.59
N TRP A 34 -15.58 -2.05 -7.89
CA TRP A 34 -14.61 -2.63 -8.81
C TRP A 34 -13.19 -2.08 -8.56
N ILE A 35 -13.09 -0.78 -8.30
CA ILE A 35 -11.79 -0.13 -8.06
C ILE A 35 -11.22 -0.56 -6.71
N LYS A 36 -12.06 -0.70 -5.68
CA LYS A 36 -11.67 -1.29 -4.39
C LYS A 36 -11.19 -2.73 -4.56
N PHE A 37 -11.92 -3.55 -5.32
CA PHE A 37 -11.51 -4.93 -5.60
C PHE A 37 -10.12 -4.98 -6.26
N GLN A 38 -9.89 -4.16 -7.29
CA GLN A 38 -8.60 -4.07 -7.96
C GLN A 38 -7.47 -3.61 -7.01
N ALA A 39 -7.76 -2.69 -6.07
CA ALA A 39 -6.79 -2.22 -5.10
C ALA A 39 -6.37 -3.32 -4.12
N TYR A 40 -7.32 -4.09 -3.59
CA TYR A 40 -7.02 -5.25 -2.75
C TYR A 40 -6.27 -6.34 -3.51
N LEU A 41 -6.64 -6.60 -4.75
CA LEU A 41 -5.95 -7.57 -5.60
C LEU A 41 -4.49 -7.17 -5.85
N PHE A 42 -4.25 -5.89 -6.16
CA PHE A 42 -2.90 -5.38 -6.35
C PHE A 42 -2.07 -5.46 -5.07
N SER A 43 -2.65 -5.11 -3.92
CA SER A 43 -2.00 -5.24 -2.60
C SER A 43 -1.61 -6.69 -2.31
N ALA A 44 -2.54 -7.64 -2.50
CA ALA A 44 -2.29 -9.07 -2.31
C ALA A 44 -1.20 -9.60 -3.25
N PHE A 45 -1.18 -9.15 -4.51
CA PHE A 45 -0.15 -9.50 -5.48
C PHE A 45 1.23 -9.03 -5.03
N THR A 46 1.36 -7.77 -4.61
CA THR A 46 2.63 -7.24 -4.11
C THR A 46 3.08 -7.90 -2.81
N ALA A 47 2.15 -8.21 -1.91
CA ALA A 47 2.43 -8.91 -0.66
C ALA A 47 2.92 -10.34 -0.92
N SER A 48 2.29 -11.06 -1.86
CA SER A 48 2.70 -12.41 -2.25
C SER A 48 4.12 -12.44 -2.81
N ILE A 49 4.48 -11.49 -3.68
CA ILE A 49 5.85 -11.37 -4.20
C ILE A 49 6.85 -11.10 -3.06
N ALA A 50 6.54 -10.17 -2.16
CA ALA A 50 7.39 -9.85 -1.02
C ALA A 50 7.59 -11.06 -0.09
N SER A 51 6.51 -11.82 0.19
CA SER A 51 6.57 -13.03 1.00
C SER A 51 7.38 -14.15 0.35
N LEU A 52 7.28 -14.33 -0.98
CA LEU A 52 8.11 -15.31 -1.70
C LEU A 52 9.60 -14.99 -1.58
N LEU A 53 9.97 -13.72 -1.69
CA LEU A 53 11.35 -13.27 -1.47
C LEU A 53 11.80 -13.50 -0.02
N LEU A 54 10.95 -13.20 0.95
CA LEU A 54 11.25 -13.38 2.37
C LEU A 54 11.44 -14.86 2.75
N LEU A 55 10.61 -15.75 2.19
CA LEU A 55 10.73 -17.20 2.34
C LEU A 55 12.03 -17.72 1.71
N GLY A 56 12.35 -17.26 0.50
CA GLY A 56 13.61 -17.61 -0.16
C GLY A 56 14.85 -17.14 0.61
N TYR A 57 14.75 -16.00 1.31
CA TYR A 57 15.82 -15.48 2.15
C TYR A 57 16.03 -16.26 3.46
N ASN A 58 14.95 -16.62 4.17
CA ASN A 58 15.05 -17.31 5.46
C ASN A 58 15.24 -18.83 5.34
N GLY A 59 14.90 -19.43 4.19
CA GLY A 59 15.02 -20.88 3.96
C GLY A 59 14.06 -21.75 4.79
N SER A 60 13.31 -21.17 5.72
CA SER A 60 12.31 -21.85 6.56
C SER A 60 11.23 -20.86 7.00
N ALA A 61 9.98 -21.34 7.07
CA ALA A 61 8.86 -20.56 7.57
C ALA A 61 8.74 -20.73 9.09
N ILE A 62 8.97 -19.66 9.84
CA ILE A 62 8.83 -19.64 11.30
C ILE A 62 7.47 -19.02 11.64
N ASN A 63 6.72 -19.56 12.62
CA ASN A 63 5.40 -19.05 13.01
C ASN A 63 5.38 -17.55 13.42
N ALA A 64 6.51 -17.01 13.86
CA ALA A 64 6.64 -15.60 14.23
C ALA A 64 6.93 -14.66 13.04
N MET A 65 7.14 -15.20 11.83
CA MET A 65 7.42 -14.39 10.65
C MET A 65 6.19 -13.58 10.26
N GLY A 66 6.38 -12.25 10.15
CA GLY A 66 5.31 -11.32 9.79
C GLY A 66 4.54 -10.75 10.97
N GLN A 67 4.77 -11.20 12.22
CA GLN A 67 4.10 -10.59 13.37
C GLN A 67 4.46 -9.10 13.49
N GLY A 68 3.42 -8.25 13.51
CA GLY A 68 3.56 -6.80 13.61
C GLY A 68 4.01 -6.12 12.33
N TYR A 69 4.15 -6.85 11.21
CA TYR A 69 4.47 -6.27 9.91
C TYR A 69 3.30 -5.43 9.39
N GLU A 70 2.07 -5.79 9.71
CA GLU A 70 0.88 -5.03 9.34
C GLU A 70 0.94 -3.63 9.94
N LEU A 71 1.16 -3.54 11.26
CA LEU A 71 1.28 -2.27 11.96
C LEU A 71 2.49 -1.45 11.48
N ARG A 72 3.62 -2.11 11.23
CA ARG A 72 4.82 -1.44 10.71
C ARG A 72 4.62 -0.88 9.32
N VAL A 73 3.97 -1.61 8.42
CA VAL A 73 3.65 -1.13 7.07
C VAL A 73 2.72 0.08 7.15
N ILE A 74 1.68 0.03 8.01
CA ILE A 74 0.80 1.18 8.23
C ILE A 74 1.61 2.37 8.74
N ALA A 75 2.44 2.20 9.78
CA ALA A 75 3.27 3.27 10.33
C ALA A 75 4.26 3.85 9.30
N ALA A 76 4.94 3.00 8.53
CA ALA A 76 5.87 3.41 7.49
C ALA A 76 5.20 4.25 6.40
N THR A 77 4.01 3.84 5.94
CA THR A 77 3.28 4.59 4.92
C THR A 77 2.77 5.94 5.43
N VAL A 78 2.34 6.01 6.70
CA VAL A 78 1.93 7.28 7.34
C VAL A 78 3.12 8.22 7.56
N ILE A 79 4.27 7.71 8.01
CA ILE A 79 5.53 8.49 8.08
C ILE A 79 5.93 8.99 6.69
N GLY A 80 5.70 8.18 5.65
CA GLY A 80 5.88 8.54 4.25
C GLY A 80 4.89 9.57 3.70
N GLY A 81 3.92 10.03 4.49
CA GLY A 81 2.96 11.07 4.10
C GLY A 81 1.61 10.57 3.56
N ALA A 82 1.26 9.30 3.76
CA ALA A 82 -0.08 8.79 3.44
C ALA A 82 -1.10 9.15 4.55
N SER A 83 -2.32 9.52 4.16
CA SER A 83 -3.42 9.82 5.09
C SER A 83 -4.19 8.55 5.48
N LEU A 84 -4.43 8.36 6.78
CA LEU A 84 -5.32 7.30 7.29
C LEU A 84 -6.79 7.53 6.91
N MET A 85 -7.19 8.79 6.75
CA MET A 85 -8.54 9.14 6.29
C MET A 85 -8.72 9.00 4.77
N GLY A 86 -7.65 8.68 4.04
CA GLY A 86 -7.67 8.49 2.60
C GLY A 86 -7.49 9.78 1.80
N GLY A 87 -7.46 9.65 0.47
CA GLY A 87 -7.43 10.77 -0.48
C GLY A 87 -6.08 11.48 -0.64
N ALA A 88 -5.06 11.14 0.17
CA ALA A 88 -3.74 11.74 0.10
C ALA A 88 -2.62 10.72 0.36
N GLY A 89 -1.51 10.85 -0.37
CA GLY A 89 -0.32 10.02 -0.23
C GLY A 89 0.30 9.70 -1.59
N THR A 90 1.55 9.24 -1.59
CA THR A 90 2.22 8.76 -2.80
C THR A 90 2.92 7.44 -2.55
N ALA A 91 2.99 6.58 -3.56
CA ALA A 91 3.74 5.34 -3.47
C ALA A 91 5.23 5.59 -3.20
N PHE A 92 5.77 6.72 -3.67
CA PHE A 92 7.17 7.10 -3.40
C PHE A 92 7.39 7.45 -1.93
N GLY A 93 6.45 8.17 -1.32
CA GLY A 93 6.45 8.45 0.12
C GLY A 93 6.44 7.17 0.96
N ALA A 94 5.61 6.19 0.59
CA ALA A 94 5.57 4.88 1.24
C ALA A 94 6.92 4.13 1.19
N VAL A 95 7.64 4.19 0.05
CA VAL A 95 8.97 3.58 -0.08
C VAL A 95 9.97 4.27 0.84
N ILE A 96 10.01 5.61 0.85
CA ILE A 96 10.91 6.37 1.73
C ILE A 96 10.61 6.08 3.20
N GLY A 97 9.33 6.13 3.60
CA GLY A 97 8.91 5.85 4.97
C GLY A 97 9.28 4.42 5.41
N SER A 98 9.11 3.44 4.53
CA SER A 98 9.52 2.06 4.81
C SER A 98 11.04 1.90 4.97
N ALA A 99 11.84 2.54 4.11
CA ALA A 99 13.29 2.52 4.23
C ALA A 99 13.76 3.18 5.54
N PHE A 100 13.15 4.30 5.93
CA PHE A 100 13.51 5.01 7.15
C PHE A 100 13.21 4.19 8.41
N LEU A 101 12.02 3.58 8.48
CA LEU A 101 11.62 2.74 9.59
C LEU A 101 12.55 1.52 9.72
N GLU A 102 12.99 0.96 8.59
CA GLU A 102 13.88 -0.19 8.58
C GLU A 102 15.34 0.13 8.93
N VAL A 103 15.83 1.33 8.58
CA VAL A 103 17.11 1.83 9.07
C VAL A 103 17.10 1.99 10.59
N ILE A 104 16.02 2.54 11.16
CA ILE A 104 15.86 2.67 12.62
C ILE A 104 15.80 1.30 13.30
N ARG A 105 15.13 0.33 12.68
CA ARG A 105 15.02 -1.04 13.23
C ARG A 105 16.34 -1.81 13.20
N ASN A 106 17.16 -1.57 12.18
CA ASN A 106 18.43 -2.29 11.97
C ASN A 106 19.64 -1.56 12.59
N ALA A 107 19.41 -0.47 13.31
CA ALA A 107 20.41 0.24 14.11
C ALA A 107 20.36 -0.26 15.56
#